data_AF-A0A2I8ADJ7-F1
#
_entry.id   AF-A0A2I8ADJ7-F1
#
_cell.length_a   1.000
_cell.length_b   1.000
_cell.length_c   1.000
_cell.angle_alpha   90.00
_cell.angle_beta   90.00
_cell.angle_gamma   90.00
#
_symmetry.space_group_name_H-M   'P 1'
#
loop_
_entity.id
_entity.type
_entity.pdbx_description
1 polymer ?
#
loop_
_entity_poly.entity_id
_entity_poly.type
_entity_poly.pdbx_seq_one_letter_code
_entity_poly.pdbx_strand_id
1 'polypeptide(L)'
;MKKESLLESLVNLLLPLALIFGLVLILNINVGKIETTKVSRIPLESWLKLLVGYLAATAEIAAALVIGLAVIRGTIYYFRQIFARSRQHFDSTEVVRLQLGRSLALGLEFTVASDILRTAVAPTRQDLLNLAAIVLLRTLLNYFLEREIRLVEQAHSTSRENIPIANLERIE
;
A
#
# COMPACT_ATOMS: atom_id res chain seq x y z
N MET A 1 5.81 16.68 -27.62
CA MET A 1 6.53 16.72 -26.32
C MET A 1 5.84 16.02 -25.15
N LYS A 2 4.54 15.67 -25.18
CA LYS A 2 3.84 15.02 -24.03
C LYS A 2 4.08 13.51 -23.85
N LYS A 3 4.83 12.86 -24.74
CA LYS A 3 5.07 11.39 -24.70
C LYS A 3 6.13 10.98 -23.66
N GLU A 4 7.12 11.83 -23.42
CA GLU A 4 8.26 11.54 -22.53
C GLU A 4 7.80 11.29 -21.08
N SER A 5 6.92 12.14 -20.53
CA SER A 5 6.47 12.01 -19.14
C SER A 5 5.56 10.79 -18.88
N LEU A 6 4.82 10.34 -19.91
CA LEU A 6 4.01 9.13 -19.80
C LEU A 6 4.87 7.86 -19.83
N LEU A 7 5.96 7.87 -20.59
CA LEU A 7 6.90 6.77 -20.64
C LEU A 7 7.67 6.61 -19.33
N GLU A 8 8.09 7.70 -18.68
CA GLU A 8 8.76 7.61 -17.37
C GLU A 8 7.83 7.09 -16.26
N SER A 9 6.57 7.55 -16.24
CA SER A 9 5.57 7.06 -15.28
C SER A 9 5.23 5.58 -15.54
N LEU A 10 5.21 5.15 -16.80
CA LEU A 10 5.04 3.75 -17.16
C LEU A 10 6.25 2.91 -16.76
N VAL A 11 7.47 3.37 -17.01
CA VAL A 11 8.69 2.64 -16.65
C VAL A 11 8.79 2.46 -15.13
N ASN A 12 8.53 3.51 -14.33
CA ASN A 12 8.56 3.40 -12.85
C ASN A 12 7.52 2.44 -12.27
N LEU A 13 6.39 2.23 -12.95
CA LEU A 13 5.38 1.25 -12.55
C LEU A 13 5.70 -0.16 -13.09
N LEU A 14 6.15 -0.22 -14.34
CA LEU A 14 6.31 -1.44 -15.10
C LEU A 14 7.59 -2.17 -14.70
N LEU A 15 8.62 -1.47 -14.22
CA LEU A 15 9.86 -2.06 -13.72
C LEU A 15 9.66 -2.96 -12.49
N PRO A 16 9.04 -2.52 -11.37
CA PRO A 16 8.75 -3.40 -10.24
C PRO A 16 7.73 -4.49 -10.61
N LEU A 17 6.75 -4.18 -11.47
CA LEU A 17 5.77 -5.16 -11.94
C LEU A 17 6.43 -6.29 -12.76
N ALA A 18 7.32 -5.94 -13.69
CA ALA A 18 8.07 -6.89 -14.51
C ALA A 18 9.06 -7.71 -13.68
N LEU A 19 9.69 -7.11 -12.66
CA LEU A 19 10.52 -7.83 -11.69
C LEU A 19 9.72 -8.86 -10.90
N ILE A 20 8.54 -8.49 -10.38
CA ILE A 20 7.65 -9.41 -9.65
C ILE A 20 7.19 -10.52 -10.59
N PHE A 21 6.73 -10.18 -11.79
CA PHE A 21 6.26 -11.16 -12.78
C PHE A 21 7.38 -12.10 -13.22
N GLY A 22 8.58 -11.57 -13.48
CA GLY A 22 9.77 -12.36 -13.81
C GLY A 22 10.19 -13.30 -12.68
N LEU A 23 10.19 -12.82 -11.43
CA LEU A 23 10.47 -13.63 -10.24
C LEU A 23 9.44 -14.76 -10.08
N VAL A 24 8.15 -14.45 -10.22
CA VAL A 24 7.05 -15.45 -10.18
C VAL A 24 7.18 -16.45 -11.31
N LEU A 25 7.50 -16.01 -12.54
CA LEU A 25 7.68 -16.88 -13.70
C LEU A 25 8.87 -17.84 -13.49
N ILE A 26 10.01 -17.32 -13.00
CA ILE A 26 11.21 -18.11 -12.67
C ILE A 26 10.88 -19.16 -11.60
N LEU A 27 10.15 -18.78 -10.55
CA LEU A 27 9.74 -19.70 -9.49
C LEU A 27 8.71 -20.73 -9.97
N ASN A 28 7.77 -20.34 -10.82
CA ASN A 28 6.76 -21.25 -11.38
C ASN A 28 7.39 -22.33 -12.27
N ILE A 29 8.40 -21.96 -13.08
CA ILE A 29 9.07 -22.87 -14.00
C ILE A 29 10.05 -23.81 -13.29
N ASN A 30 10.80 -23.32 -12.30
CA ASN A 30 11.93 -24.07 -11.74
C ASN A 30 11.58 -24.99 -10.56
N VAL A 31 10.49 -24.73 -9.83
CA VAL A 31 10.13 -25.52 -8.64
C VAL A 31 9.50 -26.89 -9.01
N GLY A 32 9.17 -27.11 -10.29
CA GLY A 32 8.76 -28.41 -10.85
C GLY A 32 9.74 -29.57 -10.65
N LYS A 33 11.02 -29.27 -10.37
CA LYS A 33 12.12 -30.25 -10.27
C LYS A 33 12.85 -30.25 -8.94
N ILE A 34 12.31 -29.62 -7.89
CA ILE A 34 12.83 -29.84 -6.54
C ILE A 34 12.18 -31.13 -6.04
N GLU A 35 12.68 -32.26 -6.56
CA GLU A 35 12.47 -33.54 -5.90
C GLU A 35 12.82 -33.37 -4.43
N THR A 36 11.89 -33.82 -3.61
CA THR A 36 11.96 -34.00 -2.17
C THR A 36 13.22 -34.77 -1.78
N THR A 37 14.37 -34.10 -1.75
CA THR A 37 15.44 -34.53 -0.85
C THR A 37 14.87 -34.31 0.53
N LYS A 38 14.51 -35.43 1.14
CA LYS A 38 13.97 -35.59 2.48
C LYS A 38 14.99 -34.98 3.45
N VAL A 39 15.00 -33.65 3.59
CA VAL A 39 15.78 -32.95 4.61
C VAL A 39 15.29 -33.54 5.92
N SER A 40 16.20 -34.22 6.62
CA SER A 40 15.95 -34.82 7.93
C SER A 40 15.07 -33.90 8.75
N ARG A 41 13.86 -34.36 9.12
CA ARG A 41 12.96 -33.58 9.98
C ARG A 41 13.68 -33.35 11.31
N ILE A 42 14.29 -32.18 11.45
CA ILE A 42 14.83 -31.73 12.72
C ILE A 42 13.61 -31.39 13.59
N PRO A 43 13.44 -31.97 14.79
CA PRO A 43 12.30 -31.69 15.68
C PRO A 43 12.08 -30.20 16.00
N LEU A 44 13.11 -29.37 15.77
CA LEU A 44 13.11 -27.93 15.95
C LEU A 44 12.14 -27.18 15.01
N GLU A 45 11.73 -27.78 13.89
CA GLU A 45 10.79 -27.15 12.95
C GLU A 45 9.41 -26.87 13.55
N SER A 46 8.92 -27.73 14.45
CA SER A 46 7.54 -27.64 14.93
C SER A 46 7.32 -26.46 15.88
N TRP A 47 8.27 -26.23 16.78
CA TRP A 47 8.18 -25.10 17.72
C TRP A 47 8.38 -23.76 17.00
N LEU A 48 9.26 -23.72 16.00
CA LEU A 48 9.42 -22.55 15.13
C LEU A 48 8.15 -22.25 14.33
N LYS A 49 7.51 -23.27 13.74
CA LYS A 49 6.23 -23.14 13.02
C LYS A 49 5.11 -22.57 13.91
N LEU A 50 5.03 -23.04 15.15
CA LEU A 50 4.09 -22.51 16.14
C LEU A 50 4.39 -21.06 16.50
N LEU A 51 5.63 -20.74 16.84
CA LEU A 51 6.04 -19.39 17.23
C LEU A 51 5.78 -18.38 16.11
N VAL A 52 6.20 -18.72 14.88
CA VAL A 52 5.96 -17.88 13.72
C VAL A 52 4.48 -17.78 13.39
N GLY A 53 3.71 -18.85 13.56
CA GLY A 53 2.25 -18.82 13.43
C GLY A 53 1.59 -17.85 14.40
N TYR A 54 2.02 -17.83 15.66
CA TYR A 54 1.54 -16.86 16.65
C TYR A 54 1.95 -15.42 16.29
N LEU A 55 3.19 -15.18 15.89
CA LEU A 55 3.65 -13.85 15.48
C LEU A 55 2.86 -13.34 14.26
N ALA A 56 2.68 -14.19 13.24
CA ALA A 56 1.88 -13.88 12.07
C ALA A 56 0.43 -13.54 12.46
N ALA A 57 -0.20 -14.35 13.31
CA ALA A 57 -1.56 -14.09 13.80
C ALA A 57 -1.65 -12.77 14.57
N THR A 58 -0.67 -12.41 15.40
CA THR A 58 -0.67 -11.13 16.11
C THR A 58 -0.57 -9.93 15.16
N ALA A 59 0.24 -10.03 14.10
CA ALA A 59 0.33 -9.00 13.08
C ALA A 59 -0.99 -8.86 12.32
N GLU A 60 -1.65 -9.97 11.98
CA GLU A 60 -2.94 -9.98 11.31
C GLU A 60 -4.06 -9.36 12.18
N ILE A 61 -4.07 -9.68 13.48
CA ILE A 61 -4.99 -9.05 14.44
C ILE A 61 -4.72 -7.54 14.55
N ALA A 62 -3.45 -7.13 14.62
CA ALA A 62 -3.10 -5.71 14.64
C ALA A 62 -3.57 -4.98 13.38
N ALA A 63 -3.41 -5.60 12.20
CA ALA A 63 -3.92 -5.07 10.94
C ALA A 63 -5.45 -4.88 10.99
N ALA A 64 -6.18 -5.92 11.40
CA ALA A 64 -7.64 -5.89 11.49
C ALA A 64 -8.12 -4.80 12.46
N LEU A 65 -7.45 -4.62 13.60
CA LEU A 65 -7.78 -3.58 14.57
C LEU A 65 -7.53 -2.17 14.03
N VAL A 66 -6.36 -1.93 13.44
CA VAL A 66 -6.00 -0.61 12.88
C VAL A 66 -6.97 -0.22 11.77
N ILE A 67 -7.22 -1.13 10.83
CA ILE A 67 -8.15 -0.90 9.72
C ILE A 67 -9.58 -0.73 10.24
N GLY A 68 -10.05 -1.64 11.09
CA GLY A 68 -11.41 -1.61 11.62
C GLY A 68 -11.72 -0.33 12.40
N LEU A 69 -10.82 0.09 13.29
CA LEU A 69 -10.98 1.33 14.05
C LEU A 69 -10.97 2.57 13.16
N ALA A 70 -10.12 2.59 12.13
CA ALA A 70 -10.08 3.70 11.20
C ALA A 70 -11.38 3.80 10.40
N VAL A 71 -11.89 2.69 9.87
CA VAL A 71 -13.18 2.65 9.16
C VAL A 71 -14.30 3.16 10.07
N ILE A 72 -14.41 2.63 11.30
CA ILE A 72 -15.45 3.05 12.26
C ILE A 72 -15.38 4.57 12.52
N ARG A 73 -14.19 5.10 12.83
CA ARG A 73 -14.00 6.54 13.09
C ARG A 73 -14.34 7.39 11.87
N GLY A 74 -13.86 7.00 10.68
CA GLY A 74 -14.13 7.70 9.43
C GLY A 74 -15.61 7.73 9.09
N THR A 75 -16.30 6.60 9.24
CA THR A 75 -17.75 6.50 9.03
C THR A 75 -18.52 7.40 10.00
N ILE A 76 -18.21 7.36 11.30
CA ILE A 76 -18.88 8.22 12.30
C ILE A 76 -18.69 9.70 11.95
N TYR A 77 -17.47 10.11 11.62
CA TYR A 77 -17.17 11.50 11.26
C TYR A 77 -17.96 11.94 10.02
N TYR A 78 -17.95 11.12 8.97
CA TYR A 78 -18.65 11.38 7.72
C TYR A 78 -20.16 11.55 7.93
N PHE A 79 -20.79 10.64 8.68
CA PHE A 79 -22.23 10.74 8.98
C PHE A 79 -22.57 11.96 9.84
N ARG A 80 -21.76 12.28 10.86
CA ARG A 80 -21.97 13.50 11.68
C ARG A 80 -21.91 14.76 10.82
N GLN A 81 -21.05 14.80 9.82
CA GLN A 81 -20.90 15.95 8.92
C GLN A 81 -22.06 16.10 7.93
N ILE A 82 -22.62 15.00 7.43
CA ILE A 82 -23.84 15.04 6.60
C ILE A 82 -25.03 15.59 7.39
N PHE A 83 -25.18 15.18 8.65
CA PHE A 83 -26.27 15.65 9.51
C PHE A 83 -26.06 17.08 10.04
N ALA A 84 -24.81 17.47 10.30
CA ALA A 84 -24.44 18.84 10.65
C ALA A 84 -24.32 19.69 9.38
N ARG A 85 -25.44 20.27 8.94
CA ARG A 85 -25.67 21.11 7.74
C ARG A 85 -24.73 22.33 7.58
N SER A 86 -23.41 22.12 7.58
CA SER A 86 -22.36 23.15 7.58
C SER A 86 -21.66 23.20 6.22
N ARG A 87 -21.50 24.42 5.69
CA ARG A 87 -20.99 24.74 4.34
C ARG A 87 -19.48 24.54 4.15
N GLN A 88 -18.76 23.97 5.12
CA GLN A 88 -17.31 23.69 5.01
C GLN A 88 -16.99 22.25 4.53
N HIS A 89 -17.79 21.72 3.60
CA HIS A 89 -17.75 20.31 3.19
C HIS A 89 -16.46 19.86 2.44
N PHE A 90 -15.73 20.79 1.82
CA PHE A 90 -14.61 20.43 0.94
C PHE A 90 -13.33 20.05 1.70
N ASP A 91 -12.85 20.85 2.67
CA ASP A 91 -11.60 20.55 3.39
C ASP A 91 -11.70 19.32 4.33
N SER A 92 -12.88 19.10 4.93
CA SER A 92 -13.03 18.06 5.95
C SER A 92 -13.03 16.63 5.38
N THR A 93 -13.54 16.46 4.16
CA THR A 93 -13.63 15.16 3.50
C THR A 93 -12.24 14.66 3.10
N GLU A 94 -11.36 15.58 2.68
CA GLU A 94 -9.98 15.27 2.35
C GLU A 94 -9.19 14.78 3.57
N VAL A 95 -9.39 15.42 4.73
CA VAL A 95 -8.76 14.99 6.00
C VAL A 95 -9.17 13.56 6.38
N VAL A 96 -10.44 13.21 6.21
CA VAL A 96 -10.92 11.83 6.48
C VAL A 96 -10.30 10.84 5.50
N ARG A 97 -10.27 11.14 4.20
CA ARG A 97 -9.62 10.27 3.20
C ARG A 97 -8.14 10.07 3.51
N LEU A 98 -7.42 11.12 3.88
CA LEU A 98 -6.00 11.05 4.20
C LEU A 98 -5.74 10.21 5.46
N GLN A 99 -6.54 10.39 6.51
CA GLN A 99 -6.42 9.58 7.74
C GLN A 99 -6.72 8.10 7.47
N LEU A 100 -7.80 7.81 6.75
CA LEU A 100 -8.16 6.45 6.34
C LEU A 100 -7.05 5.81 5.49
N GLY A 101 -6.53 6.53 4.50
CA GLY A 101 -5.44 6.08 3.64
C GLY A 101 -4.19 5.69 4.43
N ARG A 102 -3.79 6.51 5.41
CA ARG A 102 -2.64 6.22 6.29
C ARG A 102 -2.85 4.96 7.13
N SER A 103 -4.02 4.79 7.73
CA SER A 103 -4.33 3.58 8.52
C SER A 103 -4.44 2.31 7.66
N LEU A 104 -4.96 2.42 6.44
CA LEU A 104 -5.00 1.30 5.50
C LEU A 104 -3.59 0.89 5.08
N ALA A 105 -2.72 1.86 4.78
CA ALA A 105 -1.33 1.59 4.46
C ALA A 105 -0.62 0.87 5.62
N LEU A 106 -0.79 1.35 6.86
CA LEU A 106 -0.23 0.70 8.04
C LEU A 106 -0.76 -0.72 8.27
N GLY A 107 -2.07 -0.92 8.12
CA GLY A 107 -2.68 -2.25 8.24
C GLY A 107 -2.11 -3.22 7.21
N LEU A 108 -1.89 -2.76 5.97
CA LEU A 108 -1.29 -3.55 4.90
C LEU A 108 0.17 -3.93 5.20
N GLU A 109 0.93 -3.08 5.91
CA GLU A 109 2.29 -3.43 6.34
C GLU A 109 2.31 -4.59 7.33
N PHE A 110 1.35 -4.64 8.24
CA PHE A 110 1.21 -5.76 9.18
C PHE A 110 0.79 -7.06 8.49
N THR A 111 -0.11 -7.01 7.50
CA THR A 111 -0.48 -8.22 6.74
C THR A 111 0.72 -8.73 5.94
N VAL A 112 1.48 -7.85 5.28
CA VAL A 112 2.72 -8.23 4.57
C VAL A 112 3.73 -8.87 5.53
N ALA A 113 3.91 -8.33 6.73
CA ALA A 113 4.79 -8.92 7.73
C ALA A 113 4.34 -10.34 8.12
N SER A 114 3.04 -10.56 8.33
CA SER A 114 2.44 -11.88 8.57
C SER A 114 2.73 -12.87 7.43
N ASP A 115 2.59 -12.42 6.18
CA ASP A 115 2.79 -13.27 5.00
C ASP A 115 4.26 -13.62 4.77
N ILE A 116 5.18 -12.68 5.04
CA ILE A 116 6.63 -12.94 5.02
C ILE A 116 7.00 -13.97 6.08
N LEU A 117 6.46 -13.81 7.30
CA LEU A 117 6.69 -14.74 8.42
C LEU A 117 6.25 -16.17 8.05
N ARG A 118 5.04 -16.35 7.51
CA ARG A 118 4.54 -17.66 7.06
C ARG A 118 5.40 -18.27 5.96
N THR A 119 5.79 -17.47 4.96
CA THR A 119 6.61 -17.91 3.83
C THR A 119 8.03 -18.31 4.26
N ALA A 120 8.59 -17.68 5.29
CA ALA A 120 9.95 -17.95 5.77
C ALA A 120 10.11 -19.35 6.39
N VAL A 121 9.04 -19.94 6.96
CA VAL A 121 9.13 -21.21 7.71
C VAL A 121 8.65 -22.42 6.91
N ALA A 122 7.71 -22.25 6.00
CA ALA A 122 7.23 -23.33 5.13
C ALA A 122 6.77 -22.78 3.78
N PRO A 123 7.71 -22.42 2.89
CA PRO A 123 7.36 -21.84 1.60
C PRO A 123 6.63 -22.89 0.74
N THR A 124 5.32 -22.74 0.56
CA THR A 124 4.60 -23.48 -0.48
C THR A 124 4.55 -22.66 -1.77
N ARG A 125 4.30 -23.32 -2.91
CA ARG A 125 4.12 -22.60 -4.19
C ARG A 125 2.96 -21.60 -4.12
N GLN A 126 1.89 -21.95 -3.40
CA GLN A 126 0.73 -21.10 -3.24
C GLN A 126 1.05 -19.87 -2.37
N ASP A 127 1.82 -20.05 -1.29
CA ASP A 127 2.21 -18.93 -0.42
C ASP A 127 3.10 -17.92 -1.15
N LEU A 128 3.99 -18.42 -2.02
CA LEU A 128 4.87 -17.59 -2.83
C LEU A 128 4.08 -16.76 -3.86
N LEU A 129 3.04 -17.34 -4.45
CA LEU A 129 2.11 -16.63 -5.35
C LEU A 129 1.26 -15.59 -4.59
N ASN A 130 0.77 -15.94 -3.40
CA ASN A 130 0.01 -15.02 -2.55
C ASN A 130 0.88 -13.80 -2.16
N LEU A 131 2.12 -14.04 -1.72
CA LEU A 131 3.07 -12.99 -1.37
C LEU A 131 3.36 -12.08 -2.58
N ALA A 132 3.57 -12.66 -3.76
CA ALA A 132 3.79 -11.87 -4.97
C ALA A 132 2.57 -11.01 -5.35
N ALA A 133 1.34 -11.54 -5.20
CA ALA A 133 0.11 -10.79 -5.44
C ALA A 133 -0.04 -9.62 -4.46
N ILE A 134 0.29 -9.81 -3.18
CA ILE A 134 0.21 -8.77 -2.15
C ILE A 134 1.24 -7.66 -2.40
N VAL A 135 2.49 -8.02 -2.72
CA VAL A 135 3.55 -7.05 -3.05
C VAL A 135 3.18 -6.24 -4.29
N LEU A 136 2.59 -6.89 -5.30
CA LEU A 136 2.09 -6.24 -6.51
C LEU A 136 0.96 -5.25 -6.18
N LEU A 137 -0.02 -5.66 -5.36
CA LEU A 137 -1.10 -4.78 -4.91
C LEU A 137 -0.56 -3.56 -4.15
N ARG A 138 0.42 -3.76 -3.25
CA ARG A 138 1.06 -2.65 -2.52
C ARG A 138 1.77 -1.68 -3.46
N THR A 139 2.47 -2.19 -4.46
CA THR A 139 3.17 -1.37 -5.47
C THR A 139 2.19 -0.54 -6.28
N LEU A 140 1.09 -1.14 -6.72
CA LEU A 140 0.03 -0.43 -7.45
C LEU A 140 -0.62 0.65 -6.59
N LEU A 141 -0.98 0.35 -5.34
CA LEU A 141 -1.60 1.31 -4.42
C LEU A 141 -0.67 2.48 -4.11
N ASN A 142 0.60 2.20 -3.80
CA ASN A 142 1.59 3.23 -3.51
C ASN A 142 1.79 4.15 -4.73
N TYR A 143 1.88 3.57 -5.93
CA TYR A 143 1.98 4.34 -7.17
C TYR A 143 0.75 5.25 -7.40
N PHE A 144 -0.46 4.73 -7.19
CA PHE A 144 -1.68 5.54 -7.34
C PHE A 144 -1.76 6.68 -6.34
N LEU A 145 -1.41 6.42 -5.07
CA LEU A 145 -1.38 7.43 -4.01
C LEU A 145 -0.35 8.52 -4.31
N GLU A 146 0.87 8.14 -4.67
CA GLU A 146 1.94 9.08 -5.01
C GLU A 146 1.58 9.95 -6.22
N ARG A 147 0.88 9.35 -7.20
CA ARG A 147 0.34 10.07 -8.35
C ARG A 147 -0.77 11.04 -7.95
N GLU A 148 -1.71 10.65 -7.09
CA GLU A 148 -2.78 11.53 -6.60
C GLU A 148 -2.20 12.74 -5.84
N ILE A 149 -1.22 12.51 -4.96
CA ILE A 149 -0.54 13.57 -4.20
C ILE A 149 0.13 14.58 -5.15
N ARG A 150 0.89 14.10 -6.14
CA ARG A 150 1.53 14.99 -7.14
C ARG A 150 0.53 15.84 -7.92
N LEU A 151 -0.63 15.27 -8.25
CA LEU A 151 -1.69 16.01 -8.97
C LEU A 151 -2.26 17.14 -8.11
N VAL A 152 -2.48 16.87 -6.82
CA VAL A 152 -2.96 17.88 -5.86
C VAL A 152 -1.91 18.98 -5.65
N GLU A 153 -0.63 18.62 -5.51
CA GLU A 153 0.45 19.58 -5.30
C GLU A 153 0.64 20.52 -6.51
N GLN A 154 0.54 20.00 -7.73
CA GLN A 154 0.58 20.80 -8.97
C GLN A 154 -0.62 21.76 -9.12
N ALA A 155 -1.79 21.36 -8.63
CA ALA A 155 -2.97 22.23 -8.62
C ALA A 155 -2.78 23.43 -7.67
N HIS A 156 -2.11 23.23 -6.54
CA HIS A 156 -1.81 24.28 -5.57
C HIS A 156 -0.68 25.23 -6.00
N SER A 157 0.36 24.75 -6.70
CA SER A 157 1.47 25.59 -7.17
C SER A 157 1.02 26.60 -8.24
N THR A 158 0.10 26.20 -9.13
CA THR A 158 -0.43 27.05 -10.21
C THR A 158 -1.23 28.26 -9.66
N SER A 159 -1.82 28.16 -8.46
CA SER A 159 -2.55 29.28 -7.84
C SER A 159 -1.65 30.32 -7.14
N ARG A 160 -0.40 29.97 -6.78
CA ARG A 160 0.53 30.93 -6.14
C ARG A 160 1.34 31.76 -7.12
N GLU A 161 1.58 31.24 -8.32
CA GLU A 161 2.42 31.91 -9.33
C GLU A 161 1.68 33.01 -10.10
N ASN A 162 0.34 33.03 -10.06
CA ASN A 162 -0.49 33.95 -10.83
C ASN A 162 -0.98 35.17 -10.03
N ILE A 163 -0.24 35.64 -9.01
CA ILE A 163 -0.50 36.93 -8.37
C ILE A 163 0.17 38.01 -9.24
N PRO A 164 -0.58 38.80 -10.04
CA PRO A 164 0.02 39.88 -10.79
C PRO A 164 0.47 40.96 -9.79
N ILE A 165 1.78 41.17 -9.73
CA ILE A 165 2.47 42.26 -8.99
C ILE A 165 2.05 43.67 -9.44
N ALA A 166 1.10 43.80 -10.37
CA ALA A 166 0.60 45.05 -10.93
C ALA A 166 -0.20 45.95 -9.95
N ASN A 167 -0.33 45.58 -8.67
CA ASN A 167 -1.10 46.36 -7.69
C ASN A 167 -0.28 46.91 -6.51
N LEU A 168 1.06 46.79 -6.53
CA LEU A 168 1.92 47.37 -5.50
C LEU A 168 2.37 48.81 -5.80
N GLU A 169 2.17 49.31 -7.03
CA GLU A 169 2.50 50.71 -7.41
C GLU A 169 1.34 51.71 -7.24
N ARG A 170 0.18 51.28 -6.71
CA ARG A 170 -0.99 52.16 -6.55
C ARG A 170 -1.18 52.70 -5.13
N ILE A 171 -0.20 52.50 -4.26
CA ILE A 171 -0.21 52.94 -2.87
C ILE A 171 1.09 53.70 -2.56
N GLU A 172 1.36 54.77 -3.31
CA GLU A 172 2.16 55.91 -2.85
C GLU A 172 1.55 57.20 -3.41
#